data_AF-A0A7W1BVK5-F1
#
_entry.id   AF-A0A7W1BVK5-F1
#
_cell.length_a   1.000
_cell.length_b   1.000
_cell.length_c   1.000
_cell.angle_alpha   90.00
_cell.angle_beta   90.00
_cell.angle_gamma   90.00
#
_symmetry.space_group_name_H-M   'P 1'
#
loop_
_entity.id
_entity.type
_entity.pdbx_description
1 polymer ?
#
loop_
_entity_poly.entity_id
_entity_poly.type
_entity_poly.pdbx_seq_one_letter_code
_entity_poly.pdbx_strand_id
1 'polypeptide(L)'
;MALNIKDPLAERLAAEVAELAGETKTGAVRTALAERRERLLAERSGVDRASRLRRVLEDEIWLLIPPELLGRPPLTKAEREEILGYGPEGV
;
A
#
# COMPACT_ATOMS: atom_id res chain seq x y z
N MET A 1 -21.78 4.67 23.99
CA MET A 1 -22.98 5.25 23.36
C MET A 1 -23.31 4.42 22.13
N ALA A 2 -24.59 4.13 21.87
CA ALA A 2 -25.01 3.40 20.67
C ALA A 2 -25.02 4.35 19.46
N LEU A 3 -24.52 3.87 18.32
CA LEU A 3 -24.55 4.60 17.05
C LEU A 3 -25.97 4.55 16.48
N ASN A 4 -26.54 5.71 16.13
CA ASN A 4 -27.84 5.79 15.45
C ASN A 4 -27.63 6.29 14.01
N ILE A 5 -27.87 5.42 13.03
CA ILE A 5 -27.77 5.73 11.60
C ILE A 5 -29.19 5.88 11.05
N LYS A 6 -29.57 7.11 10.68
CA LYS A 6 -30.87 7.42 10.06
C LYS A 6 -30.74 7.51 8.54
N ASP A 7 -30.25 6.44 7.93
CA ASP A 7 -30.08 6.33 6.50
C ASP A 7 -30.81 5.07 5.98
N PRO A 8 -31.86 5.21 5.17
CA PRO A 8 -32.65 4.07 4.68
C PRO A 8 -31.85 3.08 3.83
N LEU A 9 -30.82 3.56 3.12
CA LEU A 9 -29.96 2.68 2.32
C LEU A 9 -29.08 1.82 3.21
N ALA A 10 -28.46 2.40 4.24
CA ALA A 10 -27.66 1.67 5.22
C ALA A 10 -28.50 0.60 5.95
N GLU A 11 -29.76 0.91 6.29
CA GLU A 11 -30.66 -0.07 6.90
C GLU A 11 -30.98 -1.24 5.96
N ARG A 12 -31.25 -0.95 4.68
CA ARG A 12 -31.50 -1.98 3.66
C ARG A 12 -30.28 -2.87 3.44
N LEU A 13 -29.11 -2.27 3.25
CA LEU A 13 -27.86 -3.01 3.07
C LEU A 13 -27.53 -3.87 4.30
N ALA A 14 -27.72 -3.33 5.51
CA ALA A 14 -27.53 -4.11 6.73
C ALA A 14 -28.50 -5.30 6.84
N ALA A 15 -29.73 -5.15 6.34
CA ALA A 15 -30.69 -6.26 6.26
C ALA A 15 -30.27 -7.32 5.24
N GLU A 16 -29.96 -6.91 4.02
CA GLU A 16 -29.57 -7.81 2.92
C GLU A 16 -28.30 -8.60 3.28
N VAL A 17 -27.27 -7.94 3.82
CA VAL A 17 -26.03 -8.61 4.24
C VAL A 17 -26.29 -9.56 5.41
N ALA A 18 -27.09 -9.15 6.39
CA ALA A 18 -27.43 -10.00 7.52
C ALA A 18 -28.19 -11.27 7.10
N GLU A 19 -29.12 -11.16 6.16
CA GLU A 19 -29.83 -12.31 5.58
C GLU A 19 -28.88 -13.26 4.85
N LEU A 20 -27.98 -12.71 4.01
CA LEU A 20 -27.00 -13.50 3.26
C LEU A 20 -26.00 -14.21 4.18
N ALA A 21 -25.57 -13.56 5.27
CA ALA A 21 -24.59 -14.10 6.21
C ALA A 21 -25.21 -14.91 7.36
N GLY A 22 -26.55 -14.93 7.49
CA GLY A 22 -27.25 -15.61 8.58
C GLY A 22 -26.98 -14.99 9.96
N GLU A 23 -26.79 -13.67 10.02
CA GLU A 23 -26.47 -12.93 11.25
C GLU A 23 -27.46 -11.81 11.54
N THR A 24 -27.21 -11.01 12.59
CA THR A 24 -28.05 -9.82 12.88
C THR A 24 -27.59 -8.62 12.07
N LYS A 25 -28.50 -7.68 11.77
CA LYS A 25 -28.15 -6.38 11.13
C LYS A 25 -26.98 -5.68 11.82
N THR A 26 -26.98 -5.67 13.15
CA THR A 26 -25.88 -5.09 13.95
C THR A 26 -24.57 -5.89 13.79
N GLY A 27 -24.66 -7.22 13.72
CA GLY A 27 -23.53 -8.10 13.42
C GLY A 27 -22.91 -7.75 12.07
N ALA A 28 -23.73 -7.70 11.02
CA ALA A 28 -23.32 -7.34 9.67
C ALA A 28 -22.64 -5.97 9.61
N VAL A 29 -23.22 -4.95 10.25
CA VAL A 29 -22.60 -3.61 10.32
C VAL A 29 -21.25 -3.65 11.04
N ARG A 30 -21.15 -4.37 12.16
CA ARG A 30 -19.89 -4.47 12.91
C ARG A 30 -18.80 -5.17 12.08
N THR A 31 -19.14 -6.27 11.41
CA THR A 31 -18.22 -7.01 10.54
C THR A 31 -17.76 -6.13 9.38
N ALA A 32 -18.69 -5.50 8.65
CA ALA A 32 -18.38 -4.63 7.52
C ALA A 32 -17.47 -3.44 7.92
N LEU A 33 -17.70 -2.85 9.10
CA LEU A 33 -16.85 -1.78 9.62
C LEU A 33 -15.45 -2.28 10.01
N ALA A 34 -15.35 -3.45 10.62
CA ALA A 34 -14.06 -4.06 10.97
C ALA A 34 -13.21 -4.33 9.72
N GLU A 35 -13.81 -4.95 8.70
CA GLU A 35 -13.15 -5.22 7.42
C GLU A 35 -12.75 -3.92 6.69
N ARG A 36 -13.63 -2.91 6.68
CA ARG A 36 -13.30 -1.62 6.06
C ARG A 36 -12.15 -0.94 6.78
N ARG A 37 -12.12 -1.01 8.11
CA ARG A 37 -11.01 -0.48 8.93
C ARG A 37 -9.70 -1.20 8.59
N GLU A 38 -9.72 -2.53 8.47
CA GLU A 38 -8.53 -3.30 8.13
C GLU A 38 -7.99 -2.95 6.74
N ARG A 39 -8.85 -2.86 5.72
CA ARG A 39 -8.45 -2.40 4.38
C ARG A 39 -7.81 -1.01 4.42
N LEU A 40 -8.40 -0.06 5.15
CA LEU A 40 -7.87 1.30 5.29
C LEU A 40 -6.51 1.32 6.02
N LEU A 41 -6.31 0.45 7.01
CA LEU A 41 -5.01 0.32 7.69
C LEU A 41 -3.96 -0.29 6.76
N ALA A 42 -4.31 -1.30 5.98
CA ALA A 42 -3.41 -1.90 5.00
C ALA A 42 -2.97 -0.86 3.94
N GLU A 43 -3.91 -0.10 3.38
CA GLU A 43 -3.64 1.01 2.45
C GLU A 43 -2.67 2.03 3.05
N ARG A 44 -2.91 2.47 4.29
CA ARG A 44 -2.02 3.40 5.01
C ARG A 44 -0.64 2.81 5.25
N SER A 45 -0.54 1.53 5.62
CA SER A 45 0.73 0.88 5.91
C SER A 45 1.64 0.78 4.67
N GLY A 46 1.07 0.60 3.48
CA GLY A 46 1.81 0.60 2.21
C GLY A 46 2.38 1.98 1.88
N VAL A 47 1.55 3.04 2.01
CA VAL A 47 1.99 4.43 1.84
C VAL A 47 3.08 4.79 2.86
N ASP A 48 2.89 4.42 4.12
CA ASP A 48 3.82 4.69 5.21
C ASP A 48 5.15 3.93 5.03
N ARG A 49 5.12 2.69 4.53
CA ARG A 49 6.35 1.94 4.20
C ARG A 49 7.14 2.59 3.06
N ALA A 50 6.47 3.00 1.98
CA ALA A 50 7.14 3.67 0.86
C ALA A 50 7.74 5.01 1.28
N SER A 51 7.00 5.81 2.06
CA SER A 51 7.47 7.08 2.60
C SER A 51 8.64 6.91 3.57
N ARG A 52 8.61 5.90 4.46
CA ARG A 52 9.74 5.57 5.34
C ARG A 52 10.97 5.16 4.55
N LEU A 53 10.81 4.28 3.56
CA LEU A 53 11.92 3.84 2.71
C LEU A 53 12.53 5.01 1.95
N ARG A 54 11.69 5.89 1.37
CA ARG A 54 12.15 7.09 0.68
C ARG A 54 12.94 8.00 1.62
N ARG A 55 12.47 8.19 2.86
CA ARG A 55 13.19 8.99 3.85
C ARG A 55 14.59 8.44 4.15
N VAL A 56 14.74 7.13 4.34
CA VAL A 56 16.06 6.50 4.51
C VAL A 56 16.93 6.67 3.26
N LEU A 57 16.34 6.53 2.07
CA LEU A 57 17.08 6.77 0.83
C LEU A 57 17.55 8.22 0.72
N GLU A 58 16.70 9.21 1.03
CA GLU A 58 17.01 10.64 0.94
C GLU A 58 17.98 11.13 2.02
N ASP A 59 17.70 10.79 3.27
CA ASP A 59 18.37 11.37 4.43
C ASP A 59 19.65 10.61 4.80
N GLU A 60 19.82 9.37 4.35
CA GLU A 60 20.98 8.53 4.71
C GLU A 60 21.75 8.04 3.49
N ILE A 61 21.08 7.34 2.56
CA ILE A 61 21.80 6.62 1.49
C ILE A 61 22.27 7.55 0.37
N TRP A 62 21.41 8.45 -0.13
CA TRP A 62 21.75 9.35 -1.23
C TRP A 62 22.80 10.39 -0.84
N LEU A 63 22.93 10.72 0.45
CA LEU A 63 24.02 11.57 0.95
C LEU A 63 25.40 10.92 0.81
N LEU A 64 25.48 9.60 0.72
CA LEU A 64 26.73 8.86 0.53
C LEU A 64 27.11 8.73 -0.96
N ILE A 65 26.22 9.10 -1.88
CA ILE A 65 26.49 9.04 -3.31
C ILE A 65 27.23 10.32 -3.74
N PRO A 66 28.37 10.21 -4.44
CA PRO A 66 29.07 11.36 -5.00
C PRO A 66 28.14 12.25 -5.83
N PRO A 67 28.15 13.59 -5.66
CA PRO A 67 27.26 14.51 -6.36
C PRO A 67 27.29 14.37 -7.88
N GLU A 68 28.44 13.97 -8.45
CA GLU A 68 28.66 13.79 -9.88
C GLU A 68 27.88 12.59 -10.46
N LEU A 69 27.43 11.68 -9.58
CA LEU A 69 26.65 10.49 -9.93
C LEU A 69 25.15 10.70 -9.74
N LEU A 70 24.73 11.76 -9.04
CA LEU A 70 23.31 12.08 -8.84
C LEU A 70 22.71 12.69 -10.12
N GLY A 71 21.47 12.30 -10.44
CA GLY A 71 20.73 12.83 -11.60
C GLY A 71 21.26 12.40 -12.97
N ARG A 72 22.21 11.45 -13.03
CA ARG A 72 22.65 10.85 -14.29
C ARG A 72 21.48 10.10 -14.96
N PRO A 73 21.44 10.06 -16.31
CA PRO A 73 20.42 9.30 -17.02
C PRO A 73 20.44 7.83 -16.58
N PRO A 74 19.30 7.13 -16.62
CA PRO A 74 19.26 5.70 -16.34
C PRO A 74 20.27 4.95 -17.21
N LEU A 75 21.02 4.03 -16.60
CA LEU A 75 21.95 3.17 -17.33
C LEU A 75 21.23 2.51 -18.51
N THR A 76 21.91 2.44 -19.65
CA THR A 76 21.47 1.65 -20.79
C THR A 76 21.47 0.17 -20.44
N LYS A 77 20.79 -0.64 -21.27
CA LYS A 77 20.81 -2.09 -21.10
C LYS A 77 22.24 -2.65 -21.19
N ALA A 78 23.01 -2.20 -22.18
CA ALA A 78 24.40 -2.64 -22.39
C ALA A 78 25.29 -2.33 -21.18
N GLU A 79 25.23 -1.10 -20.65
CA GLU A 79 26.00 -0.72 -19.44
C GLU A 79 25.61 -1.56 -18.22
N ARG A 80 24.31 -1.86 -18.03
CA ARG A 80 23.87 -2.76 -16.95
C ARG A 80 24.41 -4.17 -17.13
N GLU A 81 24.34 -4.70 -18.35
CA GLU A 81 24.82 -6.05 -18.66
C GLU A 81 26.34 -6.16 -18.44
N GLU A 82 27.11 -5.15 -18.83
CA GLU A 82 28.55 -5.08 -18.55
C GLU A 82 28.86 -5.07 -17.04
N ILE A 83 28.16 -4.23 -16.25
CA ILE A 83 28.32 -4.18 -14.78
C ILE A 83 27.99 -5.53 -14.13
N LEU A 84 26.98 -6.23 -14.66
CA LEU A 84 26.53 -7.54 -14.15
C LEU A 84 27.39 -8.70 -14.66
N GLY A 85 28.35 -8.46 -15.56
CA GLY A 85 29.19 -9.49 -16.15
C GLY A 85 28.54 -10.31 -17.27
N TYR A 86 27.46 -9.81 -17.88
CA TYR A 86 26.81 -10.34 -19.08
C TYR A 86 27.30 -9.66 -20.38
N GLY A 87 28.42 -8.94 -20.31
CA GLY A 87 29.05 -8.31 -21.48
C GLY A 87 29.67 -9.34 -22.45
N PRO A 88 30.36 -8.89 -23.51
CA PRO A 88 30.99 -9.78 -24.49
C PRO A 88 32.07 -10.73 -23.91
N GLU A 89 32.58 -10.40 -22.71
CA GLU A 89 33.53 -11.21 -21.93
C GLU A 89 32.84 -12.04 -20.82
N GLY A 90 31.50 -11.99 -20.74
CA GLY A 90 30.66 -12.68 -19.77
C GLY A 90 30.35 -14.14 -20.13
N VAL A 91 29.92 -14.93 -19.14
CA VAL A 91 29.52 -16.36 -19.32
C VAL A 91 28.34 -16.49 -20.28
#